data_AF-A0A926XWW0-F1
#
_entry.id   AF-A0A926XWW0-F1
#
_cell.length_a   1.000
_cell.length_b   1.000
_cell.length_c   1.000
_cell.angle_alpha   90.00
_cell.angle_beta   90.00
_cell.angle_gamma   90.00
#
_symmetry.space_group_name_H-M   'P 1'
#
loop_
_entity.id
_entity.type
_entity.pdbx_description
1 polymer ?
#
loop_
_entity_poly.entity_id
_entity_poly.type
_entity_poly.pdbx_seq_one_letter_code
_entity_poly.pdbx_strand_id
1 'polypeptide(L)'
;MKLNSIFYALTLALLTSTAYAQVKIGSNPGTIGATSNLEVEAANGNKTSVNKSTGQVTIQDGTQGAAKILTSDANGGASWQTLTQQNIPIVVLIGAQSGAYTVTPRTVIGINGYGQPKDRIPLTIRPGSYSGYDASTKQYTIQESAYYRVYAGSKFKGASSTAPYSGTSVRLYLYPFGVLQQYDDINVFTGPVLSVFWEGFLNAGTVLSVAGYVFESQVSNGNSALPLDNVIATEAFMSVTKLF
;
A
#
# COMPACT_ATOMS: atom_id res chain seq x y z
N MET A 1 -40.27 46.06 -50.08
CA MET A 1 -40.07 44.60 -50.04
C MET A 1 -38.58 44.28 -49.80
N LYS A 2 -38.06 44.32 -48.55
CA LYS A 2 -36.66 43.89 -48.24
C LYS A 2 -36.46 43.35 -46.80
N LEU A 3 -37.40 43.58 -45.88
CA LEU A 3 -37.26 43.18 -44.47
C LEU A 3 -37.51 41.68 -44.22
N ASN A 4 -38.42 41.05 -44.97
CA ASN A 4 -38.79 39.66 -44.76
C ASN A 4 -37.64 38.69 -45.06
N SER A 5 -36.82 38.98 -46.08
CA SER A 5 -35.70 38.13 -46.49
C SER A 5 -34.58 38.09 -45.44
N ILE A 6 -34.35 39.19 -44.72
CA ILE A 6 -33.35 39.28 -43.63
C ILE A 6 -33.82 38.45 -42.42
N PHE A 7 -35.12 38.48 -42.11
CA PHE A 7 -35.68 37.70 -41.00
C PHE A 7 -35.54 36.19 -41.26
N TYR A 8 -35.86 35.71 -42.46
CA TYR A 8 -35.69 34.29 -42.80
C TYR A 8 -34.22 33.84 -42.77
N ALA A 9 -33.29 34.67 -43.25
CA ALA A 9 -31.86 34.37 -43.20
C ALA A 9 -31.32 34.31 -41.75
N LEU A 10 -31.77 35.22 -40.88
CA LEU A 10 -31.37 35.23 -39.47
C LEU A 10 -31.96 34.05 -38.69
N THR A 11 -33.21 33.67 -39.00
CA THR A 11 -33.85 32.49 -38.39
C THR A 11 -33.15 31.20 -38.79
N LEU A 12 -32.72 31.07 -40.06
CA LEU A 12 -31.99 29.91 -40.55
C LEU A 12 -30.55 29.83 -39.99
N ALA A 13 -29.88 30.97 -39.80
CA ALA A 13 -28.56 31.03 -39.16
C ALA A 13 -28.62 30.66 -37.66
N LEU A 14 -29.69 31.05 -36.95
CA LEU A 14 -29.93 30.72 -35.55
C LEU A 14 -30.32 29.23 -35.33
N LEU A 15 -30.75 28.54 -36.38
CA LEU A 15 -31.10 27.10 -36.36
C LEU A 15 -29.89 26.19 -36.65
N THR A 16 -28.70 26.74 -36.88
CA THR A 16 -27.47 25.96 -37.01
C THR A 16 -26.96 25.52 -35.63
N SER A 17 -27.79 24.80 -34.88
CA SER A 17 -27.28 24.01 -33.76
C SER A 17 -26.22 23.07 -34.33
N THR A 18 -25.04 23.02 -33.71
CA THR A 18 -23.99 22.06 -34.04
C THR A 18 -24.56 20.65 -33.91
N ALA A 19 -25.02 20.10 -35.03
CA ALA A 19 -25.50 18.74 -35.09
C ALA A 19 -24.27 17.83 -34.95
N TYR A 20 -23.97 17.44 -33.71
CA TYR A 20 -22.95 16.44 -33.46
C TYR A 20 -23.42 15.14 -34.10
N ALA A 21 -22.61 14.61 -35.03
CA ALA A 21 -22.87 13.30 -35.58
C ALA A 21 -22.79 12.27 -34.44
N GLN A 22 -23.93 11.66 -34.14
CA GLN A 22 -24.00 10.54 -33.22
C GLN A 22 -23.90 9.24 -34.03
N VAL A 23 -23.13 8.28 -33.53
CA VAL A 23 -22.94 6.99 -34.20
C VAL A 23 -23.44 5.87 -33.29
N LYS A 24 -24.39 5.08 -33.80
CA LYS A 24 -24.86 3.86 -33.17
C LYS A 24 -24.57 2.67 -34.08
N ILE A 25 -23.95 1.65 -33.52
CA ILE A 25 -23.71 0.35 -34.18
C ILE A 25 -24.23 -0.73 -33.24
N GLY A 26 -24.87 -1.77 -33.77
CA GLY A 26 -25.29 -2.93 -32.98
C GLY A 26 -26.77 -3.27 -33.12
N SER A 27 -27.27 -4.00 -32.13
CA SER A 27 -28.59 -4.65 -32.18
C SER A 27 -29.79 -3.71 -32.15
N ASN A 28 -29.58 -2.44 -31.78
CA ASN A 28 -30.58 -1.38 -31.87
C ASN A 28 -29.99 -0.14 -32.57
N PRO A 29 -29.84 -0.15 -33.90
CA PRO A 29 -29.21 0.95 -34.63
C PRO A 29 -30.13 2.17 -34.79
N GLY A 30 -31.44 2.02 -34.52
CA GLY A 30 -32.44 3.06 -34.77
C GLY A 30 -32.47 4.18 -33.73
N THR A 31 -31.82 4.00 -32.58
CA THR A 31 -31.77 5.03 -31.53
C THR A 31 -30.49 4.90 -30.75
N ILE A 32 -29.75 6.01 -30.64
CA ILE A 32 -28.62 6.14 -29.71
C ILE A 32 -29.12 6.63 -28.36
N GLY A 33 -28.46 6.22 -27.27
CA GLY A 33 -28.71 6.81 -25.95
C GLY A 33 -28.57 8.34 -25.98
N ALA A 34 -29.53 9.03 -25.37
CA ALA A 34 -29.59 10.51 -25.39
C ALA A 34 -28.33 11.17 -24.80
N THR A 35 -27.54 10.45 -24.00
CA THR A 35 -26.30 10.91 -23.36
C THR A 35 -25.03 10.46 -24.07
N SER A 36 -25.12 9.84 -25.25
CA SER A 36 -23.97 9.23 -25.91
C SER A 36 -23.64 9.91 -27.25
N ASN A 37 -22.35 10.02 -27.60
CA ASN A 37 -21.89 10.40 -28.93
C ASN A 37 -21.59 9.17 -29.81
N LEU A 38 -21.13 8.08 -29.18
CA LEU A 38 -20.86 6.79 -29.80
C LEU A 38 -21.43 5.68 -28.93
N GLU A 39 -22.09 4.70 -29.54
CA GLU A 39 -22.48 3.46 -28.89
C GLU A 39 -22.29 2.27 -29.84
N VAL A 40 -21.63 1.22 -29.34
CA VAL A 40 -21.51 -0.08 -30.01
C VAL A 40 -22.11 -1.13 -29.07
N GLU A 41 -23.16 -1.82 -29.49
CA GLU A 41 -23.95 -2.71 -28.63
C GLU A 41 -24.12 -4.11 -29.21
N ALA A 42 -23.86 -5.13 -28.38
CA ALA A 42 -24.11 -6.53 -28.69
C ALA A 42 -25.57 -6.94 -28.42
N ALA A 43 -26.01 -8.08 -28.93
CA ALA A 43 -27.40 -8.57 -28.79
C ALA A 43 -27.81 -8.84 -27.33
N ASN A 44 -26.84 -9.04 -26.43
CA ASN A 44 -27.06 -9.28 -25.01
C ASN A 44 -27.08 -7.99 -24.17
N GLY A 45 -27.07 -6.81 -24.79
CA GLY A 45 -27.07 -5.51 -24.10
C GLY A 45 -25.69 -5.04 -23.62
N ASN A 46 -24.63 -5.84 -23.82
CA ASN A 46 -23.26 -5.38 -23.58
C ASN A 46 -22.93 -4.25 -24.56
N LYS A 47 -22.25 -3.21 -24.09
CA LYS A 47 -21.98 -2.03 -24.91
C LYS A 47 -20.68 -1.31 -24.56
N THR A 48 -20.12 -0.68 -25.57
CA THR A 48 -19.07 0.32 -25.44
C THR A 48 -19.64 1.67 -25.86
N SER A 49 -19.48 2.71 -25.04
CA SER A 49 -20.06 4.03 -25.32
C SER A 49 -19.18 5.19 -24.89
N VAL A 50 -19.35 6.34 -25.53
CA VAL A 50 -18.72 7.62 -25.14
C VAL A 50 -19.79 8.61 -24.73
N ASN A 51 -19.75 9.07 -23.49
CA ASN A 51 -20.68 10.05 -22.97
C ASN A 51 -20.48 11.42 -23.63
N LYS A 52 -21.57 12.05 -24.09
CA LYS A 52 -21.57 13.32 -24.81
C LYS A 52 -21.10 14.51 -23.98
N SER A 53 -21.37 14.49 -22.68
CA SER A 53 -21.15 15.62 -21.78
C SER A 53 -19.80 15.52 -21.07
N THR A 54 -19.39 14.29 -20.71
CA THR A 54 -18.17 14.07 -19.92
C THR A 54 -17.01 13.50 -20.73
N GLY A 55 -17.27 13.00 -21.95
CA GLY A 55 -16.28 12.26 -22.73
C GLY A 55 -15.92 10.89 -22.14
N GLN A 56 -16.60 10.45 -21.07
CA GLN A 56 -16.32 9.19 -20.40
C GLN A 56 -16.54 8.02 -21.35
N VAL A 57 -15.51 7.18 -21.49
CA VAL A 57 -15.61 5.86 -22.13
C VAL A 57 -16.18 4.87 -21.13
N THR A 58 -17.23 4.16 -21.52
CA THR A 58 -17.83 3.07 -20.75
C THR A 58 -17.68 1.77 -21.53
N ILE A 59 -17.22 0.71 -20.86
CA ILE A 59 -17.21 -0.66 -21.37
C ILE A 59 -18.06 -1.48 -20.40
N GLN A 60 -19.28 -1.79 -20.82
CA GLN A 60 -20.26 -2.52 -20.03
C GLN A 60 -20.44 -3.91 -20.63
N ASP A 61 -19.94 -4.93 -19.94
CA ASP A 61 -20.01 -6.34 -20.37
C ASP A 61 -20.83 -7.21 -19.40
N GLY A 62 -21.42 -6.60 -18.36
CA GLY A 62 -22.13 -7.25 -17.28
C GLY A 62 -21.25 -7.58 -16.07
N THR A 63 -19.93 -7.49 -16.20
CA THR A 63 -18.97 -7.80 -15.13
C THR A 63 -18.33 -6.56 -14.50
N GLN A 64 -18.52 -5.37 -15.10
CA GLN A 64 -17.99 -4.09 -14.60
C GLN A 64 -18.38 -3.80 -13.14
N GLY A 65 -17.49 -3.12 -12.42
CA GLY A 65 -17.72 -2.74 -11.03
C GLY A 65 -16.61 -1.84 -10.48
N ALA A 66 -16.87 -1.22 -9.34
CA ALA A 66 -15.86 -0.43 -8.63
C ALA A 66 -14.66 -1.29 -8.24
N ALA A 67 -13.44 -0.72 -8.32
CA ALA A 67 -12.17 -1.38 -8.01
C ALA A 67 -11.87 -2.68 -8.78
N LYS A 68 -12.54 -2.91 -9.92
CA LYS A 68 -12.20 -3.98 -10.86
C LYS A 68 -11.27 -3.47 -11.95
N ILE A 69 -10.53 -4.40 -12.55
CA ILE A 69 -9.66 -4.15 -13.69
C ILE A 69 -10.16 -4.93 -14.90
N LEU A 70 -10.14 -4.30 -16.07
CA LEU A 70 -10.46 -4.97 -17.32
C LEU A 70 -9.25 -5.79 -17.75
N THR A 71 -9.41 -7.11 -17.82
CA THR A 71 -8.33 -8.04 -18.18
C THR A 71 -8.70 -8.79 -19.45
N SER A 72 -7.74 -8.92 -20.37
CA SER A 72 -7.89 -9.74 -21.57
C SER A 72 -7.49 -11.19 -21.29
N ASP A 73 -8.23 -12.14 -21.86
CA ASP A 73 -7.87 -13.55 -21.92
C ASP A 73 -7.05 -13.88 -23.19
N ALA A 74 -6.68 -15.16 -23.33
CA ALA A 74 -5.89 -15.66 -24.46
C ALA A 74 -6.64 -15.67 -25.80
N ASN A 75 -7.98 -15.59 -25.79
CA ASN A 75 -8.82 -15.51 -26.99
C ASN A 75 -9.10 -14.06 -27.41
N GLY A 76 -8.55 -13.07 -26.70
CA GLY A 76 -8.80 -11.65 -26.92
C GLY A 76 -10.14 -11.15 -26.36
N GLY A 77 -10.84 -11.98 -25.57
CA GLY A 77 -11.99 -11.55 -24.79
C GLY A 77 -11.54 -10.76 -23.57
N ALA A 78 -12.30 -9.74 -23.17
CA ALA A 78 -12.00 -8.96 -21.98
C ALA A 78 -13.19 -8.96 -21.01
N SER A 79 -12.89 -9.02 -19.72
CA SER A 79 -13.90 -8.86 -18.67
C SER A 79 -13.33 -8.17 -17.43
N TRP A 80 -14.19 -7.57 -16.64
CA TRP A 80 -13.82 -6.90 -15.40
C TRP A 80 -13.70 -7.91 -14.26
N GLN A 81 -12.47 -8.10 -13.82
CA GLN A 81 -12.11 -9.06 -12.78
C GLN A 81 -11.68 -8.32 -11.50
N THR A 82 -11.83 -8.98 -10.35
CA THR A 82 -11.27 -8.47 -9.09
C THR A 82 -9.75 -8.71 -9.07
N LEU A 83 -8.99 -7.86 -8.38
CA LEU A 83 -7.54 -8.01 -8.26
C LEU A 83 -7.14 -9.38 -7.68
N THR A 84 -7.95 -9.91 -6.77
CA THR A 84 -7.75 -11.22 -6.14
C THR A 84 -7.80 -12.39 -7.12
N GLN A 85 -8.46 -12.25 -8.28
CA GLN A 85 -8.52 -13.29 -9.31
C GLN A 85 -7.29 -13.32 -10.21
N GLN A 86 -6.47 -12.27 -10.18
CA GLN A 86 -5.43 -12.04 -11.19
C GLN A 86 -4.01 -12.40 -10.71
N ASN A 87 -3.86 -12.98 -9.51
CA ASN A 87 -2.55 -13.23 -8.88
C ASN A 87 -1.62 -12.01 -8.90
N ILE A 88 -2.21 -10.81 -8.84
CA ILE A 88 -1.48 -9.55 -8.82
C ILE A 88 -1.05 -9.30 -7.38
N PRO A 89 0.26 -9.10 -7.11
CA PRO A 89 0.70 -8.72 -5.78
C PRO A 89 0.03 -7.42 -5.30
N ILE A 90 -0.60 -7.46 -4.14
CA ILE A 90 -1.28 -6.31 -3.53
C ILE A 90 -0.52 -5.89 -2.29
N VAL A 91 -0.07 -4.64 -2.24
CA VAL A 91 0.50 -4.06 -1.02
C VAL A 91 -0.63 -3.80 -0.04
N VAL A 92 -0.70 -4.59 1.03
CA VAL A 92 -1.76 -4.50 2.05
C VAL A 92 -1.40 -3.55 3.19
N LEU A 93 -0.11 -3.28 3.40
CA LEU A 93 0.34 -2.32 4.41
C LEU A 93 1.57 -1.57 3.92
N ILE A 94 1.57 -0.24 4.09
CA ILE A 94 2.77 0.58 4.10
C ILE A 94 2.74 1.44 5.37
N GLY A 95 3.57 1.08 6.34
CA GLY A 95 3.79 1.84 7.56
C GLY A 95 5.15 2.53 7.54
N ALA A 96 5.21 3.78 7.97
CA ALA A 96 6.46 4.51 8.19
C ALA A 96 6.41 5.25 9.52
N GLN A 97 7.51 5.26 10.25
CA GLN A 97 7.65 6.00 11.49
C GLN A 97 7.55 7.52 11.21
N SER A 98 6.79 8.25 12.04
CA SER A 98 6.58 9.69 11.88
C SER A 98 7.56 10.57 12.68
N GLY A 99 8.38 9.99 13.55
CA GLY A 99 9.35 10.69 14.37
C GLY A 99 10.14 9.71 15.23
N ALA A 100 11.27 10.15 15.80
CA ALA A 100 12.20 9.29 16.54
C ALA A 100 11.53 8.47 17.65
N TYR A 101 11.97 7.23 17.85
CA TYR A 101 11.43 6.31 18.84
C TYR A 101 12.56 5.71 19.68
N THR A 102 12.45 5.86 21.00
CA THR A 102 13.43 5.33 21.95
C THR A 102 13.14 3.86 22.23
N VAL A 103 14.06 3.00 21.82
CA VAL A 103 14.13 1.59 22.20
C VAL A 103 14.92 1.49 23.49
N THR A 104 14.24 1.01 24.54
CA THR A 104 14.84 0.88 25.87
C THR A 104 15.54 -0.47 26.03
N PRO A 105 16.70 -0.53 26.72
CA PRO A 105 17.34 -1.77 27.05
C PRO A 105 16.45 -2.68 27.86
N ARG A 106 16.66 -3.97 27.65
CA ARG A 106 16.02 -5.00 28.43
C ARG A 106 16.87 -5.26 29.67
N THR A 107 16.31 -4.99 30.84
CA THR A 107 16.95 -5.22 32.16
C THR A 107 17.07 -6.69 32.55
N VAL A 108 16.45 -7.62 31.82
CA VAL A 108 16.50 -9.07 32.12
C VAL A 108 16.65 -9.90 30.85
N ILE A 109 17.76 -10.64 30.74
CA ILE A 109 17.97 -11.69 29.72
C ILE A 109 17.05 -12.87 30.05
N GLY A 110 15.76 -12.73 29.73
CA GLY A 110 14.78 -13.80 29.82
C GLY A 110 14.07 -13.95 28.49
N ILE A 111 13.91 -15.20 28.02
CA ILE A 111 13.28 -15.54 26.73
C ILE A 111 11.80 -15.07 26.67
N ASN A 112 11.16 -14.88 27.83
CA ASN A 112 9.72 -14.65 27.97
C ASN A 112 9.24 -13.21 27.78
N GLY A 113 9.88 -12.41 26.93
CA GLY A 113 9.28 -11.11 26.60
C GLY A 113 9.72 -10.46 25.31
N TYR A 114 10.20 -11.24 24.35
CA TYR A 114 10.29 -10.71 23.00
C TYR A 114 8.93 -10.23 22.53
N GLY A 115 8.92 -9.07 21.88
CA GLY A 115 7.76 -8.50 21.23
C GLY A 115 6.80 -7.80 22.20
N GLN A 116 7.27 -7.22 23.31
CA GLN A 116 6.39 -6.34 24.09
C GLN A 116 6.06 -5.07 23.29
N PRO A 117 4.91 -4.42 23.51
CA PRO A 117 4.56 -3.18 22.80
C PRO A 117 5.63 -2.07 22.88
N LYS A 118 6.41 -2.02 23.96
CA LYS A 118 7.52 -1.07 24.13
C LYS A 118 8.73 -1.35 23.21
N ASP A 119 8.89 -2.57 22.70
CA ASP A 119 10.00 -2.95 21.82
C ASP A 119 9.62 -2.74 20.33
N ARG A 120 8.32 -2.65 20.05
CA ARG A 120 7.78 -2.45 18.70
C ARG A 120 7.88 -0.98 18.30
N ILE A 121 8.40 -0.73 17.11
CA ILE A 121 8.56 0.63 16.58
C ILE A 121 7.20 1.09 16.05
N PRO A 122 6.65 2.21 16.53
CA PRO A 122 5.36 2.70 16.07
C PRO A 122 5.46 3.19 14.63
N LEU A 123 4.51 2.74 13.81
CA LEU A 123 4.35 3.16 12.44
C LEU A 123 3.09 4.01 12.28
N THR A 124 3.19 5.04 11.45
CA THR A 124 2.06 5.76 10.88
C THR A 124 1.72 5.12 9.53
N ILE A 125 0.46 4.73 9.37
CA ILE A 125 0.03 4.01 8.17
C ILE A 125 -0.27 4.99 7.05
N ARG A 126 0.27 4.72 5.85
CA ARG A 126 0.06 5.57 4.67
C ARG A 126 -1.32 5.34 4.05
N PRO A 127 -1.94 6.38 3.47
CA PRO A 127 -3.17 6.24 2.68
C PRO A 127 -3.04 5.14 1.62
N GLY A 128 -4.09 4.34 1.45
CA GLY A 128 -4.11 3.19 0.54
C GLY A 128 -3.71 1.86 1.17
N SER A 129 -3.23 1.84 2.42
CA SER A 129 -3.07 0.59 3.18
C SER A 129 -4.43 0.03 3.62
N TYR A 130 -4.53 -1.29 3.72
CA TYR A 130 -5.71 -1.98 4.21
C TYR A 130 -5.80 -1.87 5.74
N SER A 131 -6.99 -2.14 6.28
CA SER A 131 -7.20 -2.26 7.73
C SER A 131 -6.37 -3.42 8.31
N GLY A 132 -6.10 -3.35 9.61
CA GLY A 132 -5.42 -4.40 10.36
C GLY A 132 -4.24 -3.92 11.21
N TYR A 133 -3.79 -2.68 11.04
CA TYR A 133 -2.79 -2.10 11.93
C TYR A 133 -3.45 -1.51 13.18
N ASP A 134 -3.01 -1.96 14.34
CA ASP A 134 -3.40 -1.44 15.65
C ASP A 134 -2.25 -0.60 16.22
N ALA A 135 -2.49 0.70 16.40
CA ALA A 135 -1.49 1.64 16.90
C ALA A 135 -1.13 1.42 18.39
N SER A 136 -2.03 0.82 19.18
CA SER A 136 -1.80 0.56 20.60
C SER A 136 -0.81 -0.59 20.80
N THR A 137 -0.99 -1.67 20.05
CA THR A 137 -0.11 -2.84 20.05
C THR A 137 1.03 -2.70 19.04
N LYS A 138 0.97 -1.75 18.10
CA LYS A 138 1.95 -1.51 17.03
C LYS A 138 2.16 -2.76 16.15
N GLN A 139 1.05 -3.44 15.86
CA GLN A 139 1.03 -4.68 15.09
C GLN A 139 0.09 -4.55 13.91
N TYR A 140 0.44 -5.23 12.82
CA TYR A 140 -0.43 -5.47 11.69
C TYR A 140 -0.96 -6.90 11.72
N THR A 141 -2.27 -7.08 11.69
CA THR A 141 -2.91 -8.40 11.62
C THR A 141 -3.18 -8.75 10.16
N ILE A 142 -2.69 -9.91 9.71
CA ILE A 142 -3.01 -10.48 8.40
C ILE A 142 -4.52 -10.74 8.34
N GLN A 143 -5.18 -10.16 7.34
CA GLN A 143 -6.64 -10.26 7.20
C GLN A 143 -7.09 -11.53 6.46
N GLU A 144 -6.24 -12.08 5.59
CA GLU A 144 -6.56 -13.21 4.73
C GLU A 144 -5.39 -14.20 4.68
N SER A 145 -5.65 -15.51 4.67
CA SER A 145 -4.58 -16.50 4.51
C SER A 145 -4.05 -16.51 3.07
N ALA A 146 -2.75 -16.33 2.86
CA ALA A 146 -2.11 -16.28 1.54
C ALA A 146 -0.58 -16.36 1.62
N TYR A 147 0.10 -16.37 0.48
CA TYR A 147 1.54 -16.06 0.43
C TYR A 147 1.77 -14.56 0.55
N TYR A 148 2.70 -14.18 1.42
CA TYR A 148 3.06 -12.80 1.70
C TYR A 148 4.56 -12.59 1.54
N ARG A 149 4.91 -11.37 1.14
CA ARG A 149 6.24 -10.79 1.24
C ARG A 149 6.21 -9.65 2.23
N VAL A 150 7.14 -9.66 3.18
CA VAL A 150 7.28 -8.65 4.22
C VAL A 150 8.67 -8.05 4.14
N TYR A 151 8.72 -6.73 4.06
CA TYR A 151 9.97 -5.97 4.09
C TYR A 151 9.89 -4.93 5.19
N ALA A 152 10.83 -4.96 6.12
CA ALA A 152 10.90 -3.99 7.20
C ALA A 152 12.34 -3.50 7.37
N GLY A 153 12.48 -2.28 7.85
CA GLY A 153 13.78 -1.70 8.09
C GLY A 153 13.72 -0.61 9.13
N SER A 154 14.86 -0.33 9.75
CA SER A 154 15.02 0.82 10.62
C SER A 154 16.46 1.31 10.64
N LYS A 155 16.60 2.62 10.75
CA LYS A 155 17.86 3.31 11.02
C LYS A 155 17.95 3.59 12.50
N PHE A 156 19.05 3.16 13.11
CA PHE A 156 19.28 3.33 14.55
C PHE A 156 20.42 4.30 14.83
N LYS A 157 20.48 4.83 16.05
CA LYS A 157 21.66 5.49 16.66
C LYS A 157 21.59 5.39 18.19
N GLY A 158 22.70 5.56 18.89
CA GLY A 158 22.72 5.67 20.36
C GLY A 158 21.95 6.90 20.87
N ALA A 159 21.36 6.82 22.06
CA ALA A 159 20.54 7.89 22.63
C ALA A 159 21.30 8.95 23.45
N SER A 160 22.41 8.59 24.09
CA SER A 160 23.18 9.52 24.93
C SER A 160 24.04 10.47 24.09
N SER A 161 24.36 11.65 24.61
CA SER A 161 25.31 12.59 23.98
C SER A 161 26.75 12.42 24.51
N THR A 162 26.90 11.65 25.59
CA THR A 162 28.18 11.32 26.20
C THR A 162 28.78 10.11 25.49
N ALA A 163 29.95 10.30 24.88
CA ALA A 163 30.87 9.36 24.20
C ALA A 163 30.46 7.86 24.10
N PRO A 164 30.69 7.23 22.92
CA PRO A 164 30.13 5.92 22.59
C PRO A 164 30.50 4.85 23.63
N TYR A 165 29.49 4.31 24.32
CA TYR A 165 29.67 3.07 25.05
C TYR A 165 29.87 1.95 24.02
N SER A 166 31.14 1.61 23.79
CA SER A 166 31.53 0.34 23.20
C SER A 166 30.76 -0.77 23.93
N GLY A 167 29.93 -1.50 23.21
CA GLY A 167 29.17 -2.61 23.76
C GLY A 167 27.64 -2.49 23.72
N THR A 168 27.06 -1.47 23.10
CA THR A 168 25.59 -1.48 22.83
C THR A 168 25.32 -2.11 21.47
N SER A 169 24.56 -3.20 21.44
CA SER A 169 24.13 -3.89 20.23
C SER A 169 22.65 -3.66 19.98
N VAL A 170 22.27 -3.38 18.73
CA VAL A 170 20.87 -3.32 18.31
C VAL A 170 20.52 -4.49 17.40
N ARG A 171 19.34 -5.06 17.59
CA ARG A 171 18.76 -6.05 16.68
C ARG A 171 17.44 -5.55 16.11
N LEU A 172 17.30 -5.65 14.80
CA LEU A 172 16.01 -5.49 14.12
C LEU A 172 15.34 -6.85 14.01
N TYR A 173 14.07 -6.92 14.38
CA TYR A 173 13.31 -8.16 14.42
C TYR A 173 11.98 -8.02 13.70
N LEU A 174 11.64 -9.03 12.89
CA LEU A 174 10.32 -9.20 12.31
C LEU A 174 9.56 -10.32 13.04
N TYR A 175 8.53 -9.96 13.80
CA TYR A 175 7.67 -10.92 14.49
C TYR A 175 6.65 -11.54 13.52
N PRO A 176 6.34 -12.86 13.62
CA PRO A 176 6.86 -13.85 14.58
C PRO A 176 8.14 -14.58 14.15
N PHE A 177 8.71 -14.29 12.98
CA PHE A 177 9.63 -15.19 12.29
C PHE A 177 11.03 -15.33 12.88
N GLY A 178 11.43 -14.48 13.83
CA GLY A 178 12.79 -14.55 14.33
C GLY A 178 13.84 -13.96 13.39
N VAL A 179 13.43 -13.40 12.23
CA VAL A 179 14.37 -12.87 11.23
C VAL A 179 15.03 -11.63 11.82
N LEU A 180 16.36 -11.73 11.92
CA LEU A 180 17.15 -10.84 12.73
C LEU A 180 18.33 -10.29 11.93
N GLN A 181 18.52 -8.98 12.02
CA GLN A 181 19.81 -8.36 11.76
C GLN A 181 20.33 -7.72 13.04
N GLN A 182 21.62 -7.91 13.30
CA GLN A 182 22.32 -7.36 14.46
C GLN A 182 23.38 -6.38 13.98
N TYR A 183 23.57 -5.32 14.76
CA TYR A 183 24.73 -4.45 14.66
C TYR A 183 25.26 -4.17 16.05
N ASP A 184 26.57 -4.34 16.21
CA ASP A 184 27.28 -4.14 17.46
C ASP A 184 27.96 -2.76 17.47
N ASP A 185 28.21 -2.22 18.66
CA ASP A 185 28.89 -0.94 18.86
C ASP A 185 28.20 0.25 18.19
N ILE A 186 26.89 0.38 18.43
CA ILE A 186 26.13 1.53 17.94
C ILE A 186 26.62 2.84 18.57
N ASN A 187 26.86 3.86 17.75
CA ASN A 187 27.27 5.18 18.23
C ASN A 187 26.15 6.22 18.07
N VAL A 188 26.37 7.39 18.66
CA VAL A 188 25.37 8.46 18.84
C VAL A 188 25.22 9.37 17.61
N PHE A 189 26.20 9.35 16.71
CA PHE A 189 26.27 10.25 15.54
C PHE A 189 25.75 9.59 14.27
N THR A 190 26.13 8.33 14.04
CA THR A 190 25.76 7.53 12.88
C THR A 190 25.51 6.12 13.35
N GLY A 191 24.35 5.57 13.04
CA GLY A 191 24.12 4.15 13.25
C GLY A 191 23.61 3.45 12.00
N PRO A 192 23.46 2.13 12.10
CA PRO A 192 23.21 1.26 10.96
C PRO A 192 21.82 1.47 10.40
N VAL A 193 21.66 1.20 9.11
CA VAL A 193 20.37 0.88 8.52
C VAL A 193 20.27 -0.64 8.51
N LEU A 194 19.37 -1.17 9.33
CA LEU A 194 19.07 -2.59 9.36
C LEU A 194 17.81 -2.84 8.55
N SER A 195 17.79 -3.96 7.83
CA SER A 195 16.62 -4.39 7.07
C SER A 195 16.43 -5.89 7.18
N VAL A 196 15.18 -6.30 7.15
CA VAL A 196 14.77 -7.71 7.22
C VAL A 196 13.74 -7.96 6.14
N PHE A 197 13.89 -9.12 5.49
CA PHE A 197 13.03 -9.60 4.44
C PHE A 197 12.51 -10.98 4.83
N TRP A 198 11.23 -11.22 4.57
CA TRP A 198 10.62 -12.53 4.74
C TRP A 198 9.58 -12.77 3.65
N GLU A 199 9.49 -14.00 3.16
CA GLU A 199 8.45 -14.42 2.22
C GLU A 199 7.94 -15.81 2.59
N GLY A 200 6.63 -16.01 2.57
CA GLY A 200 6.01 -17.29 2.90
C GLY A 200 4.51 -17.20 3.15
N PHE A 201 3.91 -18.33 3.51
CA PHE A 201 2.48 -18.42 3.78
C PHE A 201 2.14 -17.91 5.19
N LEU A 202 1.13 -17.06 5.30
CA LEU A 202 0.58 -16.59 6.58
C LEU A 202 -0.90 -16.89 6.65
N ASN A 203 -1.35 -17.26 7.84
CA ASN A 203 -2.77 -17.42 8.12
C ASN A 203 -3.40 -16.07 8.48
N ALA A 204 -4.68 -15.89 8.15
CA ALA A 204 -5.50 -14.82 8.72
C ALA A 204 -5.39 -14.84 10.26
N GLY A 205 -5.27 -13.65 10.86
CA GLY A 205 -5.02 -13.47 12.29
C GLY A 205 -3.54 -13.48 12.69
N THR A 206 -2.60 -13.83 11.81
CA THR A 206 -1.17 -13.72 12.11
C THR A 206 -0.80 -12.25 12.32
N VAL A 207 -0.08 -11.94 13.40
CA VAL A 207 0.34 -10.56 13.70
C VAL A 207 1.79 -10.33 13.30
N LEU A 208 2.05 -9.20 12.66
CA LEU A 208 3.36 -8.75 12.21
C LEU A 208 3.75 -7.47 12.96
N SER A 209 5.01 -7.35 13.32
CA SER A 209 5.57 -6.09 13.82
C SER A 209 7.07 -6.00 13.54
N VAL A 210 7.52 -4.77 13.31
CA VAL A 210 8.94 -4.42 13.34
C VAL A 210 9.32 -3.99 14.76
N ALA A 211 10.32 -4.64 15.34
CA ALA A 211 10.79 -4.37 16.70
C ALA A 211 12.31 -4.14 16.70
N GLY A 212 12.73 -3.21 17.55
CA GLY A 212 14.14 -3.00 17.90
C GLY A 212 14.40 -3.59 19.27
N TYR A 213 15.55 -4.23 19.44
CA TYR A 213 16.00 -4.71 20.74
C TYR A 213 17.42 -4.26 21.00
N VAL A 214 17.69 -3.83 22.22
CA VAL A 214 19.03 -3.45 22.67
C VAL A 214 19.58 -4.52 23.59
N PHE A 215 20.80 -4.96 23.33
CA PHE A 215 21.53 -5.95 24.11
C PHE A 215 22.91 -5.42 24.49
N GLU A 216 23.45 -6.04 25.53
CA GLU A 216 24.87 -5.96 25.80
C GLU A 216 25.62 -6.75 24.74
N SER A 217 26.55 -6.10 24.05
CA SER A 217 27.61 -6.80 23.33
C SER A 217 28.40 -7.58 24.38
N GLN A 218 28.59 -8.88 24.16
CA GLN A 218 29.37 -9.69 25.08
C GLN A 218 30.80 -9.17 25.12
N VAL A 219 31.12 -8.36 26.12
CA VAL A 219 32.52 -8.00 26.41
C VAL A 219 33.14 -9.26 27.00
N SER A 220 33.98 -9.94 26.23
CA SER A 220 34.53 -11.27 26.52
C SER A 220 35.43 -11.36 27.77
N ASN A 221 35.54 -10.32 28.59
CA ASN A 221 36.63 -10.15 29.55
C ASN A 221 36.18 -9.89 31.00
N GLY A 222 35.10 -10.53 31.48
CA GLY A 222 34.81 -10.61 32.92
C GLY A 222 34.59 -9.28 33.67
N ASN A 223 34.51 -8.16 32.95
CA ASN A 223 34.18 -6.86 33.52
C ASN A 223 32.68 -6.76 33.75
N SER A 224 32.33 -6.17 34.89
CA SER A 224 30.96 -5.84 35.28
C SER A 224 30.17 -5.24 34.11
N ALA A 225 28.95 -5.75 33.89
CA ALA A 225 28.08 -5.35 32.79
C ALA A 225 28.04 -3.83 32.64
N LEU A 226 28.40 -3.32 31.47
CA LEU A 226 28.32 -1.88 31.23
C LEU A 226 26.83 -1.48 31.21
N PRO A 227 26.48 -0.29 31.73
CA PRO A 227 25.10 0.17 31.66
C PRO A 227 24.66 0.22 30.20
N LEU A 228 23.58 -0.50 29.88
CA LEU A 228 22.99 -0.46 28.55
C LEU A 228 22.38 0.91 28.30
N ASP A 229 22.75 1.51 27.17
CA ASP A 229 22.19 2.77 26.74
C ASP A 229 20.96 2.54 25.85
N ASN A 230 20.02 3.48 25.91
CA ASN A 230 18.90 3.50 24.98
C ASN A 230 19.41 3.66 23.54
N VAL A 231 18.65 3.10 22.59
CA VAL A 231 18.86 3.29 21.16
C VAL A 231 17.67 4.04 20.59
N ILE A 232 17.90 4.91 19.62
CA ILE A 232 16.87 5.68 18.93
C ILE A 232 16.70 5.10 17.52
N ALA A 233 15.51 4.59 17.22
CA ALA A 233 15.08 4.38 15.84
C ALA A 233 14.72 5.77 15.26
N THR A 234 15.55 6.28 14.34
CA THR A 234 15.31 7.59 13.72
C THR A 234 14.37 7.51 12.54
N GLU A 235 14.39 6.36 11.85
CA GLU A 235 13.53 6.05 10.72
C GLU A 235 13.17 4.57 10.81
N ALA A 236 11.94 4.21 10.45
CA ALA A 236 11.53 2.82 10.30
C ALA A 236 10.39 2.70 9.30
N PHE A 237 10.31 1.55 8.67
CA PHE A 237 9.22 1.22 7.77
C PHE A 237 8.87 -0.27 7.84
N MET A 238 7.65 -0.59 7.42
CA MET A 238 7.22 -1.95 7.15
C MET A 238 6.27 -1.93 5.95
N SER A 239 6.55 -2.79 4.97
CA SER A 239 5.70 -3.08 3.82
C SER A 239 5.28 -4.54 3.87
N VAL A 240 3.99 -4.79 3.68
CA VAL A 240 3.42 -6.15 3.60
C VAL A 240 2.70 -6.26 2.26
N THR A 241 3.10 -7.22 1.44
CA THR A 241 2.55 -7.46 0.11
C THR A 241 1.97 -8.87 0.06
N LYS A 242 0.68 -9.01 -0.20
CA LYS A 242 0.03 -10.29 -0.53
C LYS A 242 0.39 -10.65 -1.97
N LEU A 243 0.83 -11.88 -2.22
CA LEU A 243 1.27 -12.35 -3.54
C LEU A 243 0.15 -13.10 -4.28
N PHE A 244 -0.31 -14.22 -3.72
CA PHE A 244 -1.39 -15.07 -4.25
C PHE A 244 -1.98 -15.94 -3.12
#